data_AF-A0AAE9ELN7-F1
#
_entry.id   AF-A0AAE9ELN7-F1
#
_cell.length_a   1.000
_cell.length_b   1.000
_cell.length_c   1.000
_cell.angle_alpha   90.00
_cell.angle_beta   90.00
_cell.angle_gamma   90.00
#
_symmetry.space_group_name_H-M   'P 1'
#
loop_
_entity.id
_entity.type
_entity.pdbx_description
1 polymer ?
#
loop_
_entity_poly.entity_id
_entity_poly.type
_entity_poly.pdbx_seq_one_letter_code
_entity_poly.pdbx_strand_id
1 'polypeptide(L)'
;MSKTTYCVIQVTPSSDTCHWLNEQKPEGERYSREIIDQLLMRYEKPDTKFRWEQPLFEVKIGKAEKALPTEIDDDMSIDLEYPAPRFANIFDDEIVEWICNGTQLTENQSTQTVPLAPTNFLHELDRCTQDVVTVLLNAQRTAVRGQNLTIPGASEGSNQVKFLKLRTLPELNRLRHQFVNMSKKDPMSDKEKIINGFVDFLNCNLR
;
A
#
# COMPACT_ATOMS: atom_id res chain seq x y z
N MET A 1 4.09 21.18 -6.67
CA MET A 1 4.27 19.86 -6.05
C MET A 1 4.12 18.83 -7.16
N SER A 2 5.21 18.32 -7.72
CA SER A 2 5.14 17.31 -8.80
C SER A 2 4.69 15.98 -8.18
N LYS A 3 3.58 15.45 -8.71
CA LYS A 3 2.94 14.20 -8.31
C LYS A 3 3.22 13.20 -9.44
N THR A 4 4.06 12.20 -9.17
CA THR A 4 4.64 11.23 -10.14
C THR A 4 5.39 11.85 -11.33
N THR A 5 6.69 11.58 -11.45
CA THR A 5 7.56 12.13 -12.51
C THR A 5 7.72 11.23 -13.73
N TYR A 6 7.05 10.08 -13.77
CA TYR A 6 7.28 9.09 -14.82
C TYR A 6 6.02 8.29 -15.16
N CYS A 7 6.00 7.75 -16.37
CA CYS A 7 5.10 6.73 -16.87
C CYS A 7 5.92 5.70 -17.65
N VAL A 8 5.42 4.48 -17.80
CA VAL A 8 6.05 3.46 -18.64
C VAL A 8 5.29 3.37 -19.96
N ILE A 9 6.00 3.54 -21.07
CA ILE A 9 5.45 3.36 -22.42
C ILE A 9 6.08 2.10 -23.00
N GLN A 10 5.26 1.08 -23.22
CA GLN A 10 5.68 -0.18 -23.82
C GLN A 10 5.27 -0.21 -25.29
N VAL A 11 6.25 -0.36 -26.16
CA VAL A 11 6.02 -0.53 -27.60
C VAL A 11 6.00 -2.03 -27.92
N THR A 12 4.92 -2.53 -28.52
CA THR A 12 4.74 -3.95 -28.84
C THR A 12 4.69 -4.21 -30.34
N PRO A 13 5.86 -4.43 -30.98
CA PRO A 13 5.95 -4.93 -32.34
C PRO A 13 5.93 -6.46 -32.41
N SER A 14 5.49 -7.03 -33.54
CA SER A 14 5.70 -8.45 -33.85
C SER A 14 7.16 -8.73 -34.23
N SER A 15 7.61 -9.99 -34.13
CA SER A 15 8.98 -10.39 -34.52
C SER A 15 9.31 -9.95 -35.96
N ASP A 16 8.38 -10.16 -36.89
CA ASP A 16 8.56 -9.75 -38.29
C ASP A 16 8.61 -8.25 -38.50
N THR A 17 7.97 -7.48 -37.60
CA THR A 17 8.05 -6.02 -37.59
C THR A 17 9.41 -5.56 -37.08
N CYS A 18 9.97 -6.22 -36.07
CA CYS A 18 11.32 -5.93 -35.57
C CYS A 18 12.39 -6.13 -36.65
N HIS A 19 12.31 -7.25 -37.39
CA HIS A 19 13.21 -7.53 -38.50
C HIS A 19 13.07 -6.50 -39.62
N TRP A 20 11.83 -6.18 -40.01
CA TRP A 20 11.55 -5.14 -40.99
C TRP A 20 12.11 -3.77 -40.57
N LEU A 21 11.94 -3.35 -39.31
CA LEU A 21 12.48 -2.09 -38.80
C LEU A 21 14.01 -2.07 -38.83
N ASN A 22 14.65 -3.21 -38.58
CA ASN A 22 16.11 -3.32 -38.66
C ASN A 22 16.61 -3.20 -40.09
N GLU A 23 15.88 -3.74 -41.08
CA GLU A 23 16.22 -3.59 -42.51
C GLU A 23 16.14 -2.14 -42.99
N GLN A 24 15.29 -1.31 -42.39
CA GLN A 24 15.21 0.12 -42.72
C GLN A 24 16.42 0.94 -42.24
N LYS A 25 17.28 0.38 -41.37
CA LYS A 25 18.48 1.09 -40.88
C LYS A 25 19.63 1.07 -41.90
N PRO A 26 20.60 1.99 -41.81
CA PRO A 26 21.85 1.91 -42.60
C PRO A 26 22.62 0.62 -42.31
N GLU A 27 23.33 0.08 -43.31
CA GLU A 27 23.99 -1.26 -43.24
C GLU A 27 24.91 -1.44 -42.02
N GLY A 28 25.62 -0.38 -41.60
CA GLY A 28 26.51 -0.43 -40.43
C GLY A 28 25.82 -0.44 -39.06
N GLU A 29 24.52 -0.17 -39.00
CA GLU A 29 23.73 -0.10 -37.76
C GLU A 29 22.74 -1.26 -37.61
N ARG A 30 22.70 -2.17 -38.59
CA ARG A 30 21.82 -3.34 -38.57
C ARG A 30 22.36 -4.39 -37.64
N TYR A 31 21.50 -4.91 -36.78
CA TYR A 31 21.80 -6.15 -36.05
C TYR A 31 21.68 -7.35 -37.00
N SER A 32 22.45 -8.40 -36.74
CA SER A 32 22.24 -9.68 -37.43
C SER A 32 20.90 -10.28 -36.99
N ARG A 33 20.33 -11.16 -37.83
CA ARG A 33 19.03 -11.78 -37.56
C ARG A 33 19.05 -12.57 -36.26
N GLU A 34 20.15 -13.29 -36.00
CA GLU A 34 20.33 -14.10 -34.79
C GLU A 34 20.36 -13.26 -33.53
N ILE A 35 20.96 -12.06 -33.59
CA ILE A 35 21.02 -11.15 -32.44
C ILE A 35 19.62 -10.66 -32.09
N ILE A 36 18.81 -10.28 -33.09
CA ILE A 36 17.42 -9.83 -32.86
C ILE A 36 16.60 -10.96 -32.23
N ASP A 37 16.69 -12.18 -32.76
CA ASP A 37 15.93 -13.31 -32.23
C ASP A 37 16.33 -13.62 -30.78
N GLN A 38 17.62 -13.55 -30.46
CA GLN A 38 18.10 -13.70 -29.08
C GLN A 38 17.63 -12.60 -28.14
N LEU A 39 17.56 -11.34 -28.61
CA LEU A 39 17.03 -10.23 -27.82
C LEU A 39 15.54 -10.41 -27.54
N LEU A 40 14.76 -10.83 -28.55
CA LEU A 40 13.33 -11.11 -28.40
C LEU A 40 13.06 -12.24 -27.40
N MET A 41 13.89 -13.29 -27.38
CA MET A 41 13.75 -14.39 -26.41
C MET A 41 14.05 -13.98 -24.96
N ARG A 42 14.91 -12.97 -24.75
CA ARG A 42 15.33 -12.49 -23.43
C ARG A 42 14.49 -11.31 -22.92
N TYR A 43 13.63 -10.76 -23.76
CA TYR A 43 12.83 -9.59 -23.43
C TYR A 43 11.72 -9.96 -22.43
N GLU A 44 11.70 -9.28 -21.29
CA GLU A 44 10.64 -9.37 -20.28
C GLU A 44 9.68 -8.19 -20.45
N LYS A 45 8.39 -8.49 -20.61
CA LYS A 45 7.36 -7.45 -20.74
C LYS A 45 7.11 -6.80 -19.37
N PRO A 46 6.96 -5.46 -19.32
CA PRO A 46 6.45 -4.78 -18.13
C PRO A 46 5.13 -5.41 -17.65
N ASP A 47 5.01 -5.63 -16.34
CA ASP A 47 3.80 -6.13 -15.68
C ASP A 47 3.16 -5.02 -14.83
N THR A 48 1.92 -4.69 -15.17
CA THR A 48 1.08 -3.75 -14.42
C THR A 48 0.93 -4.07 -12.93
N LYS A 49 1.24 -5.30 -12.47
CA LYS A 49 1.24 -5.64 -11.04
C LYS A 49 2.31 -4.89 -10.25
N PHE A 50 3.41 -4.48 -10.89
CA PHE A 50 4.46 -3.76 -10.21
C PHE A 50 4.11 -2.27 -10.10
N ARG A 51 4.07 -1.77 -8.86
CA ARG A 51 3.80 -0.35 -8.58
C ARG A 51 4.73 0.60 -9.34
N TRP A 52 5.96 0.18 -9.60
CA TRP A 52 6.97 1.00 -10.28
C TRP A 52 6.88 0.95 -11.81
N GLU A 53 5.96 0.14 -12.36
CA GLU A 53 5.66 0.09 -13.80
C GLU A 53 4.30 0.72 -14.12
N GLN A 54 3.60 1.25 -13.12
CA GLN A 54 2.33 1.94 -13.29
C GLN A 54 2.52 3.46 -13.39
N PRO A 55 1.83 4.14 -14.33
CA PRO A 55 0.93 3.59 -15.35
C PRO A 55 1.72 3.04 -16.56
N LEU A 56 1.16 2.00 -17.17
CA LEU A 56 1.71 1.35 -18.37
C LEU A 56 0.84 1.68 -19.57
N PHE A 57 1.41 2.36 -20.57
CA PHE A 57 0.77 2.64 -21.84
C PHE A 57 1.32 1.70 -22.91
N GLU A 58 0.47 0.85 -23.51
CA GLU A 58 0.87 -0.09 -24.55
C GLU A 58 0.59 0.46 -25.95
N VAL A 59 1.64 0.65 -26.75
CA VAL A 59 1.58 1.12 -28.13
C VAL A 59 1.90 -0.03 -29.08
N LYS A 60 0.90 -0.52 -29.82
CA LYS A 60 1.06 -1.62 -30.77
C LYS A 60 1.55 -1.09 -32.12
N ILE A 61 2.63 -1.67 -32.65
CA ILE A 61 3.29 -1.24 -33.90
C ILE A 61 3.38 -2.39 -34.90
N GLY A 62 3.21 -2.07 -36.19
CA GLY A 62 3.32 -3.01 -37.29
C GLY A 62 3.92 -2.37 -38.54
N LYS A 63 3.44 -2.78 -39.72
CA LYS A 63 3.95 -2.34 -41.03
C LYS A 63 2.95 -1.48 -41.80
N ALA A 64 1.73 -1.31 -41.30
CA ALA A 64 0.68 -0.64 -42.04
C ALA A 64 0.97 0.86 -42.20
N GLU A 65 0.93 1.36 -43.44
CA GLU A 65 1.13 2.79 -43.74
C GLU A 65 -0.14 3.64 -43.54
N LYS A 66 -1.12 3.10 -42.80
CA LYS A 66 -2.39 3.77 -42.48
C LYS A 66 -2.66 3.65 -40.98
N ALA A 67 -3.24 4.69 -40.38
CA ALA A 67 -3.81 4.60 -39.05
C ALA A 67 -5.02 3.65 -39.09
N LEU A 68 -5.14 2.76 -38.12
CA LEU A 68 -6.28 1.85 -38.00
C LEU A 68 -7.57 2.67 -37.78
N PRO A 69 -8.68 2.34 -38.46
CA PRO A 69 -9.98 2.93 -38.14
C PRO A 69 -10.37 2.61 -36.69
N THR A 70 -10.89 3.60 -35.97
CA THR A 70 -11.25 3.52 -34.55
C THR A 70 -12.45 2.58 -34.27
N GLU A 71 -13.10 2.04 -35.31
CA GLU A 71 -14.27 1.19 -35.21
C GLU A 71 -14.04 -0.10 -36.02
N ILE A 72 -13.80 -1.21 -35.33
CA ILE A 72 -13.75 -2.55 -35.92
C ILE A 72 -14.70 -3.41 -35.10
N ASP A 73 -15.79 -3.86 -35.73
CA ASP A 73 -16.72 -4.85 -35.16
C ASP A 73 -15.97 -6.16 -34.84
N ASP A 74 -16.23 -6.70 -33.65
CA ASP A 74 -15.54 -7.83 -32.98
C ASP A 74 -15.56 -9.19 -33.72
N ASP A 75 -16.13 -9.31 -34.92
CA ASP A 75 -16.44 -10.61 -35.55
C ASP A 75 -15.69 -10.93 -36.86
N MET A 76 -14.58 -10.24 -37.15
CA MET A 76 -13.72 -10.61 -38.29
C MET A 76 -12.26 -10.68 -37.88
N SER A 77 -11.68 -11.88 -37.96
CA SER A 77 -10.25 -12.14 -37.88
C SER A 77 -9.52 -11.57 -39.10
N ILE A 78 -9.45 -10.24 -39.17
CA ILE A 78 -8.49 -9.56 -40.02
C ILE A 78 -7.18 -9.61 -39.26
N ASP A 79 -6.14 -10.20 -39.87
CA ASP A 79 -4.75 -9.94 -39.51
C ASP A 79 -4.52 -8.43 -39.61
N LEU A 80 -4.87 -7.72 -38.56
CA LEU A 80 -4.75 -6.28 -38.44
C LEU A 80 -3.27 -5.99 -38.26
N GLU A 81 -2.58 -5.83 -39.38
CA GLU A 81 -1.26 -5.23 -39.40
C GLU A 81 -1.36 -3.89 -38.65
N TYR A 82 -0.72 -3.82 -37.49
CA TYR A 82 -0.64 -2.60 -36.68
C TYR A 82 0.02 -1.46 -37.48
N PRO A 83 -0.27 -0.19 -37.14
CA PRO A 83 0.30 0.94 -37.85
C PRO A 83 1.82 0.97 -37.72
N ALA A 84 2.51 1.40 -38.77
CA ALA A 84 3.93 1.68 -38.73
C ALA A 84 4.24 2.76 -37.68
N PRO A 85 5.47 2.84 -37.14
CA PRO A 85 5.81 3.78 -36.06
C PRO A 85 5.45 5.24 -36.35
N ARG A 86 5.42 5.64 -37.63
CA ARG A 86 5.05 7.00 -38.06
C ARG A 86 3.56 7.31 -37.94
N PHE A 87 2.72 6.29 -37.92
CA PHE A 87 1.25 6.40 -37.90
C PHE A 87 0.64 5.80 -36.63
N ALA A 88 1.46 5.31 -35.71
CA ALA A 88 1.01 4.78 -34.43
C ALA A 88 0.50 5.93 -33.55
N ASN A 89 -0.74 5.80 -33.08
CA ASN A 89 -1.28 6.77 -32.14
C ASN A 89 -0.67 6.55 -30.76
N ILE A 90 -0.29 7.64 -30.09
CA ILE A 90 0.25 7.63 -28.74
C ILE A 90 -0.80 8.29 -27.85
N PHE A 91 -0.94 7.83 -26.61
CA PHE A 91 -1.84 8.40 -25.60
C PHE A 91 -1.31 9.75 -25.06
N ASP A 92 -1.05 10.71 -25.95
CA ASP A 92 -0.40 11.98 -25.64
C ASP A 92 -1.15 12.79 -24.56
N ASP A 93 -2.46 12.97 -24.72
CA ASP A 93 -3.29 13.69 -23.74
C ASP A 93 -3.27 13.00 -22.37
N GLU A 94 -3.44 11.68 -22.32
CA GLU A 94 -3.46 10.90 -21.08
C GLU A 94 -2.09 10.86 -20.38
N ILE A 95 -1.01 10.75 -21.16
CA ILE A 95 0.36 10.77 -20.66
C ILE A 95 0.67 12.13 -20.04
N VAL A 96 0.31 13.22 -20.71
CA VAL A 96 0.52 14.58 -20.21
C VAL A 96 -0.31 14.81 -18.96
N GLU A 97 -1.58 14.40 -18.95
CA GLU A 97 -2.42 14.48 -17.76
C GLU A 97 -1.81 13.70 -16.60
N TRP A 98 -1.31 12.48 -16.85
CA TRP A 98 -0.72 11.67 -15.80
C TRP A 98 0.57 12.26 -15.23
N ILE A 99 1.48 12.74 -16.09
CA ILE A 99 2.76 13.30 -15.67
C ILE A 99 2.57 14.65 -14.98
N CYS A 100 1.66 15.49 -15.48
CA CYS A 100 1.50 16.85 -14.98
C CYS A 100 0.49 16.96 -13.84
N ASN A 101 -0.60 16.19 -13.88
CA ASN A 101 -1.75 16.30 -12.97
C ASN A 101 -1.98 15.04 -12.13
N GLY A 102 -1.15 14.01 -12.28
CA GLY A 102 -1.38 12.67 -11.73
C GLY A 102 -1.46 12.56 -10.20
N THR A 103 -1.75 11.33 -9.77
CA THR A 103 -2.09 10.98 -8.39
C THR A 103 -0.91 11.21 -7.44
N GLN A 104 -1.16 11.89 -6.32
CA GLN A 104 -0.13 12.11 -5.29
C GLN A 104 0.31 10.77 -4.70
N LEU A 105 1.62 10.47 -4.76
CA LEU A 105 2.15 9.28 -4.11
C LEU A 105 1.84 9.38 -2.61
N THR A 106 1.13 8.38 -2.08
CA THR A 106 0.97 8.23 -0.63
C THR A 106 2.27 7.67 -0.07
N GLU A 107 2.84 8.38 0.91
CA GLU A 107 4.05 7.96 1.61
C GLU A 107 3.84 6.58 2.21
N ASN A 108 4.76 5.66 1.93
CA ASN A 108 4.75 4.37 2.59
C ASN A 108 5.18 4.57 4.06
N GLN A 109 4.84 3.62 4.94
CA GLN A 109 5.22 3.74 6.36
C GLN A 109 6.74 3.75 6.59
N SER A 110 7.54 3.33 5.60
CA SER A 110 9.01 3.41 5.67
C SER A 110 9.55 4.82 5.43
N THR A 111 8.80 5.68 4.74
CA THR A 111 9.16 7.09 4.49
C THR A 111 8.47 8.06 5.43
N GLN A 112 7.41 7.63 6.13
CA GLN A 112 6.79 8.45 7.17
C GLN A 112 7.75 8.58 8.35
N THR A 113 8.19 9.81 8.62
CA THR A 113 8.95 10.10 9.84
C THR A 113 8.05 9.81 11.03
N VAL A 114 8.38 8.80 11.83
CA VAL A 114 7.68 8.51 13.09
C VAL A 114 7.57 9.82 13.86
N PRO A 115 6.36 10.29 14.20
CA PRO A 115 6.21 11.53 14.94
C PRO A 115 7.01 11.42 16.24
N LEU A 116 7.83 12.44 16.52
CA LEU A 116 8.63 12.48 17.72
C LEU A 116 7.68 12.39 18.92
N ALA A 117 7.62 11.22 19.56
CA ALA A 117 6.76 11.01 20.71
C ALA A 117 7.06 12.10 21.74
N PRO A 118 6.04 12.75 22.32
CA PRO A 118 6.28 13.78 23.33
C PRO A 118 7.09 13.15 24.47
N THR A 119 8.04 13.93 25.02
CA THR A 119 9.07 13.45 25.96
C THR A 119 8.53 12.69 27.17
N ASN A 120 7.24 12.86 27.50
CA ASN A 120 6.58 12.23 28.63
C ASN A 120 5.63 11.07 28.27
N PHE A 121 5.41 10.75 26.98
CA PHE A 121 4.38 9.77 26.56
C PHE A 121 4.58 8.39 27.20
N LEU A 122 5.78 7.82 27.10
CA LEU A 122 6.04 6.47 27.60
C LEU A 122 5.82 6.38 29.11
N HIS A 123 6.24 7.41 29.84
CA HIS A 123 6.06 7.47 31.29
C HIS A 123 4.57 7.63 31.67
N GLU A 124 3.82 8.46 30.95
CA GLU A 124 2.37 8.59 31.18
C GLU A 124 1.61 7.31 30.83
N LEU A 125 1.99 6.63 29.75
CA LEU A 125 1.43 5.34 29.34
C LEU A 125 1.69 4.26 30.40
N ASP A 126 2.94 4.11 30.86
CA ASP A 126 3.29 3.14 31.89
C ASP A 126 2.57 3.44 33.21
N ARG A 127 2.51 4.72 33.63
CA ARG A 127 1.81 5.14 34.84
C ARG A 127 0.31 4.87 34.78
N CYS A 128 -0.36 5.31 33.71
CA CYS A 128 -1.80 5.11 33.54
C CYS A 128 -2.16 3.63 33.50
N THR A 129 -1.42 2.81 32.74
CA THR A 129 -1.71 1.37 32.66
C THR A 129 -1.47 0.65 34.00
N GLN A 130 -0.45 1.06 34.76
CA GLN A 130 -0.17 0.53 36.10
C GLN A 130 -1.28 0.91 37.11
N ASP A 131 -1.77 2.15 37.07
CA ASP A 131 -2.85 2.62 37.91
C ASP A 131 -4.13 1.80 37.64
N VAL A 132 -4.45 1.54 36.37
CA VAL A 132 -5.58 0.67 35.97
C VAL A 132 -5.43 -0.75 36.52
N VAL A 133 -4.26 -1.37 36.41
CA VAL A 133 -4.01 -2.72 36.96
C VAL A 133 -4.21 -2.73 38.48
N THR A 134 -3.76 -1.69 39.17
CA THR A 134 -3.88 -1.56 40.63
C THR A 134 -5.35 -1.42 41.05
N VAL A 135 -6.11 -0.57 40.36
CA VAL A 135 -7.56 -0.42 40.59
C VAL A 135 -8.26 -1.76 40.35
N LEU A 136 -7.94 -2.44 39.25
CA LEU A 136 -8.58 -3.70 38.89
C LEU A 136 -8.31 -4.77 39.95
N LEU A 137 -7.07 -4.91 40.43
CA LEU A 137 -6.72 -5.85 41.50
C LEU A 137 -7.44 -5.53 42.82
N ASN A 138 -7.58 -4.25 43.17
CA ASN A 138 -8.32 -3.85 44.38
C ASN A 138 -9.81 -4.13 44.23
N ALA A 139 -10.40 -3.79 43.08
CA ALA A 139 -11.80 -4.03 42.81
C ALA A 139 -12.14 -5.53 42.78
N GLN A 140 -11.20 -6.38 42.31
CA GLN A 140 -11.34 -7.84 42.35
C GLN A 140 -11.47 -8.43 43.76
N ARG A 141 -11.01 -7.74 44.81
CA ARG A 141 -11.12 -8.22 46.21
C ARG A 141 -12.57 -8.17 46.73
N THR A 142 -13.37 -7.26 46.21
CA THR A 142 -14.76 -7.01 46.62
C THR A 142 -15.79 -7.32 45.54
N ALA A 143 -15.35 -7.70 44.34
CA ALA A 143 -16.22 -7.90 43.18
C ALA A 143 -16.92 -9.26 43.16
N VAL A 144 -18.17 -9.24 42.71
CA VAL A 144 -18.96 -10.45 42.43
C VAL A 144 -18.78 -10.85 40.97
N ARG A 145 -18.69 -12.15 40.67
CA ARG A 145 -18.61 -12.66 39.28
C ARG A 145 -19.76 -12.13 38.45
N GLY A 146 -19.46 -11.52 37.30
CA GLY A 146 -20.42 -10.88 36.40
C GLY A 146 -20.59 -9.37 36.63
N GLN A 147 -19.96 -8.79 37.65
CA GLN A 147 -19.98 -7.35 37.89
C GLN A 147 -19.06 -6.59 36.92
N ASN A 148 -19.49 -5.40 36.52
CA ASN A 148 -18.67 -4.48 35.74
C ASN A 148 -17.78 -3.68 36.69
N LEU A 149 -16.46 -3.81 36.55
CA LEU A 149 -15.50 -3.04 37.33
C LEU A 149 -15.31 -1.68 36.68
N THR A 150 -15.59 -0.62 37.43
CA THR A 150 -15.39 0.75 36.96
C THR A 150 -13.95 1.17 37.22
N ILE A 151 -13.26 1.63 36.18
CA ILE A 151 -11.90 2.16 36.29
C ILE A 151 -12.00 3.69 36.39
N PRO A 152 -11.54 4.31 37.50
CA PRO A 152 -11.55 5.76 37.65
C PRO A 152 -10.48 6.39 36.75
N GLY A 153 -10.85 7.46 36.03
CA GLY A 153 -9.93 8.22 35.18
C GLY A 153 -10.27 8.23 33.69
N ALA A 154 -11.37 7.62 33.27
CA ALA A 154 -11.84 7.70 31.90
C ALA A 154 -13.23 8.36 31.79
N SER A 155 -13.51 8.96 30.63
CA SER A 155 -14.73 9.71 30.36
C SER A 155 -15.97 8.84 30.53
N GLU A 156 -17.02 9.39 31.13
CA GLU A 156 -18.28 8.73 31.47
C GLU A 156 -18.86 7.94 30.28
N GLY A 157 -18.87 6.60 30.36
CA GLY A 157 -19.59 5.74 29.41
C GLY A 157 -18.89 4.47 28.93
N SER A 158 -17.54 4.45 28.84
CA SER A 158 -16.78 3.33 28.22
C SER A 158 -15.94 2.46 29.18
N ASN A 159 -16.02 2.67 30.50
CA ASN A 159 -14.92 2.31 31.41
C ASN A 159 -15.19 1.09 32.29
N GLN A 160 -15.78 0.07 31.68
CA GLN A 160 -16.21 -1.12 32.40
C GLN A 160 -15.47 -2.35 31.90
N VAL A 161 -14.68 -2.96 32.78
CA VAL A 161 -14.11 -4.29 32.52
C VAL A 161 -15.05 -5.34 33.09
N LYS A 162 -15.50 -6.28 32.25
CA LYS A 162 -16.36 -7.39 32.69
C LYS A 162 -15.57 -8.35 33.58
N PHE A 163 -15.95 -8.47 34.85
CA PHE A 163 -15.31 -9.39 35.78
C PHE A 163 -15.88 -10.81 35.64
N LEU A 164 -15.27 -11.61 34.76
CA LEU A 164 -15.67 -13.00 34.52
C LEU A 164 -14.89 -14.00 35.40
N LYS A 165 -13.60 -13.72 35.66
CA LYS A 165 -12.70 -14.59 36.43
C LYS A 165 -11.71 -13.74 37.23
N LEU A 166 -11.29 -14.25 38.40
CA LEU A 166 -10.12 -13.75 39.15
C LEU A 166 -8.88 -13.82 38.25
N ARG A 167 -8.20 -12.69 38.07
CA ARG A 167 -6.96 -12.59 37.29
C ARG A 167 -5.79 -12.39 38.22
N THR A 168 -4.66 -13.00 37.89
CA THR A 168 -3.45 -12.88 38.70
C THR A 168 -2.64 -11.66 38.25
N LEU A 169 -1.86 -11.07 39.16
CA LEU A 169 -0.96 -9.95 38.84
C LEU A 169 -0.02 -10.26 37.65
N PRO A 170 0.57 -11.48 37.53
CA PRO A 170 1.37 -11.85 36.35
C PRO A 170 0.61 -11.80 35.03
N GLU A 171 -0.65 -12.24 34.99
CA GLU A 171 -1.48 -12.18 33.76
C GLU A 171 -1.75 -10.73 33.33
N LEU A 172 -2.11 -9.86 34.29
CA LEU A 172 -2.37 -8.45 34.03
C LEU A 172 -1.10 -7.71 33.59
N ASN A 173 0.05 -8.02 34.20
CA ASN A 173 1.33 -7.45 33.79
C ASN A 173 1.75 -7.91 32.38
N ARG A 174 1.42 -9.14 31.99
CA ARG A 174 1.68 -9.61 30.62
C ARG A 174 0.84 -8.84 29.59
N LEU A 175 -0.45 -8.62 29.87
CA LEU A 175 -1.34 -7.83 29.01
C LEU A 175 -0.91 -6.36 28.96
N ARG A 176 -0.45 -5.81 30.08
CA ARG A 176 0.14 -4.47 30.16
C ARG A 176 1.33 -4.32 29.21
N HIS A 177 2.30 -5.23 29.26
CA HIS A 177 3.46 -5.19 28.38
C HIS A 177 3.09 -5.32 26.89
N GLN A 178 2.10 -6.15 26.56
CA GLN A 178 1.60 -6.28 25.19
C GLN A 178 0.99 -4.97 24.70
N PHE A 179 0.14 -4.33 25.50
CA PHE A 179 -0.45 -3.04 25.18
C PHE A 179 0.60 -1.95 25.04
N VAL A 180 1.53 -1.81 25.99
CA VAL A 180 2.61 -0.81 25.94
C VAL A 180 3.46 -0.96 24.67
N ASN A 181 3.79 -2.19 24.28
CA ASN A 181 4.54 -2.43 23.04
C ASN A 181 3.74 -2.12 21.77
N MET A 182 2.41 -2.29 21.81
CA MET A 182 1.52 -1.91 20.71
C MET A 182 1.41 -0.38 20.59
N SER A 183 1.21 0.32 21.70
CA SER A 183 1.09 1.79 21.76
C SER A 183 2.39 2.54 21.46
N LYS A 184 3.55 1.87 21.50
CA LYS A 184 4.81 2.44 21.00
C LYS A 184 4.83 2.66 19.48
N LYS A 185 4.02 1.91 18.73
CA LYS A 185 3.93 2.04 17.26
C LYS A 185 2.99 3.18 16.83
N ASP A 186 2.07 3.58 17.70
CA ASP A 186 1.11 4.66 17.48
C ASP A 186 0.99 5.49 18.76
N PRO A 187 1.86 6.51 18.95
CA PRO A 187 1.92 7.28 20.17
C PRO A 187 0.69 8.20 20.32
N MET A 188 -0.24 7.82 21.20
CA MET A 188 -1.41 8.62 21.56
C MET A 188 -1.12 9.48 22.80
N SER A 189 -1.08 10.80 22.69
CA SER A 189 -0.68 11.67 23.81
C SER A 189 -1.77 11.90 24.88
N ASP A 190 -3.04 11.57 24.62
CA ASP A 190 -4.13 11.88 25.55
C ASP A 190 -4.31 10.78 26.61
N LYS A 191 -4.22 11.15 27.90
CA LYS A 191 -4.39 10.24 29.04
C LYS A 191 -5.71 9.47 29.00
N GLU A 192 -6.80 10.14 28.66
CA GLU A 192 -8.12 9.50 28.56
C GLU A 192 -8.16 8.44 27.47
N LYS A 193 -7.54 8.70 26.31
CA LYS A 193 -7.45 7.74 25.20
C LYS A 193 -6.58 6.55 25.56
N ILE A 194 -5.48 6.76 26.29
CA ILE A 194 -4.63 5.68 26.81
C ILE A 194 -5.44 4.76 27.73
N ILE A 195 -6.19 5.33 28.68
CA ILE A 195 -6.99 4.56 29.62
C ILE A 195 -8.09 3.80 28.87
N ASN A 196 -8.86 4.47 28.01
CA ASN A 196 -9.91 3.83 27.20
C ASN A 196 -9.36 2.69 26.34
N GLY A 197 -8.27 2.93 25.60
CA GLY A 197 -7.64 1.91 24.77
C GLY A 197 -7.15 0.71 25.56
N PHE A 198 -6.65 0.92 26.79
CA PHE A 198 -6.24 -0.18 27.65
C PHE A 198 -7.45 -0.97 28.19
N VAL A 199 -8.53 -0.29 28.58
CA VAL A 199 -9.78 -0.94 29.01
C VAL A 199 -10.38 -1.80 27.91
N ASP A 200 -10.43 -1.29 26.67
CA ASP A 200 -10.90 -2.04 25.52
C ASP A 200 -10.00 -3.24 25.22
N PHE A 201 -8.68 -3.05 25.28
CA PHE A 201 -7.73 -4.14 25.12
C PHE A 201 -7.93 -5.24 26.18
N LEU A 202 -8.15 -4.85 27.44
CA LEU A 202 -8.48 -5.79 28.51
C LEU A 202 -9.80 -6.50 28.22
N ASN A 203 -10.85 -5.81 27.79
CA ASN A 203 -12.14 -6.43 27.45
C ASN A 203 -12.06 -7.41 26.28
N CYS A 204 -11.16 -7.21 25.32
CA CYS A 204 -10.92 -8.15 24.23
C CYS A 204 -10.12 -9.38 24.69
N ASN A 205 -9.11 -9.18 25.54
CA ASN A 205 -8.21 -10.25 25.97
C ASN A 205 -8.68 -11.01 27.22
N LEU A 206 -9.65 -10.46 27.96
CA LEU A 206 -10.19 -11.04 29.19
C LEU A 206 -11.60 -11.65 29.03
N ARG A 207 -12.11 -11.75 27.79
CA ARG A 207 -13.36 -12.47 27.49
C ARG A 207 -13.36 -13.89 28.05
#